data_AF-A0A4R6UQQ5-F1
#
_entry.id   AF-A0A4R6UQQ5-F1
#
_cell.length_a   1.000
_cell.length_b   1.000
_cell.length_c   1.000
_cell.angle_alpha   90.00
_cell.angle_beta   90.00
_cell.angle_gamma   90.00
#
_symmetry.space_group_name_H-M   'P 1'
#
loop_
_entity.id
_entity.type
_entity.pdbx_description
1 polymer ?
#
loop_
_entity_poly.entity_id
_entity_poly.type
_entity_poly.pdbx_seq_one_letter_code
_entity_poly.pdbx_strand_id
1 'polypeptide(L)'
;MSQAATAAPPSTGSTSAALWGLRAAALAHVAVLTLEFVTAGQLMSQNFAAMSAHSTGALVLHVAAGLQLVAAVLLWRPGRGSPLPMVLSAAAFALGFAQAYFGSHGMLGLHVPAALALVVLVVWVLALAWTRQGPARSRP
;
A
#
# COMPACT_ATOMS: atom_id res chain seq x y z
N MET A 1 7.36 -32.81 37.66
CA MET A 1 6.73 -33.12 36.36
C MET A 1 6.42 -31.79 35.68
N SER A 2 7.21 -31.39 34.67
CA SER A 2 7.04 -30.12 33.95
C SER A 2 6.41 -30.41 32.59
N GLN A 3 5.16 -29.99 32.36
CA GLN A 3 4.48 -30.13 31.07
C GLN A 3 4.98 -29.06 30.11
N ALA A 4 5.70 -29.48 29.08
CA ALA A 4 6.00 -28.63 27.92
C ALA A 4 4.70 -28.42 27.14
N ALA A 5 4.17 -27.20 27.16
CA ALA A 5 3.02 -26.81 26.35
C ALA A 5 3.42 -26.83 24.86
N THR A 6 2.93 -27.82 24.13
CA THR A 6 3.07 -27.93 22.68
C THR A 6 2.26 -26.80 22.03
N ALA A 7 2.93 -25.75 21.55
CA ALA A 7 2.28 -24.68 20.82
C ALA A 7 1.66 -25.24 19.54
N ALA A 8 0.35 -25.06 19.37
CA ALA A 8 -0.37 -25.47 18.18
C ALA A 8 0.19 -24.75 16.94
N PRO A 9 0.34 -25.42 15.78
CA PRO A 9 0.85 -24.80 14.57
C PRO A 9 -0.09 -23.67 14.09
N PRO A 10 0.46 -22.58 13.52
CA PRO A 10 -0.34 -21.46 13.05
C PRO A 10 -1.33 -21.90 11.96
N SER A 11 -2.58 -21.42 12.06
CA SER A 11 -3.63 -21.72 11.08
C SER A 11 -3.27 -21.13 9.71
N THR A 12 -3.13 -21.99 8.71
CA THR A 12 -2.81 -21.62 7.31
C THR A 12 -3.85 -20.68 6.69
N GLY A 13 -5.11 -20.73 7.17
CA GLY A 13 -6.21 -19.88 6.72
C GLY A 13 -6.03 -18.38 7.01
N SER A 14 -5.50 -18.03 8.19
CA SER A 14 -5.33 -16.61 8.58
C SER A 14 -4.30 -15.89 7.71
N THR A 15 -3.20 -16.57 7.36
CA THR A 15 -2.14 -16.00 6.50
C THR A 15 -2.64 -15.79 5.08
N SER A 16 -3.45 -16.72 4.55
CA SER A 16 -4.08 -16.59 3.23
C SER A 16 -5.02 -15.38 3.16
N ALA A 17 -5.86 -15.20 4.18
CA ALA A 17 -6.77 -14.06 4.26
C ALA A 17 -6.02 -12.72 4.33
N ALA A 18 -4.98 -12.62 5.18
CA ALA A 18 -4.17 -11.40 5.29
C ALA A 18 -3.47 -11.05 3.96
N LEU A 19 -2.99 -12.05 3.22
CA LEU A 19 -2.34 -11.85 1.94
C LEU A 19 -3.32 -11.38 0.85
N TRP A 20 -4.51 -11.97 0.78
CA TRP A 20 -5.57 -11.47 -0.10
C TRP A 20 -6.02 -10.06 0.28
N GLY A 21 -6.09 -9.75 1.58
CA GLY A 21 -6.34 -8.39 2.07
C GLY A 21 -5.28 -7.40 1.57
N LEU A 22 -4.00 -7.75 1.65
CA LEU A 22 -2.91 -6.91 1.13
C LEU A 22 -3.01 -6.70 -0.38
N ARG A 23 -3.32 -7.76 -1.14
CA ARG A 23 -3.49 -7.68 -2.60
C ARG A 23 -4.64 -6.74 -2.98
N ALA A 24 -5.79 -6.92 -2.35
CA ALA A 24 -6.97 -6.10 -2.62
C ALA A 24 -6.71 -4.63 -2.27
N ALA A 25 -6.12 -4.37 -1.09
CA ALA A 25 -5.81 -3.01 -0.67
C ALA A 25 -4.76 -2.34 -1.58
N ALA A 26 -3.69 -3.06 -1.97
CA ALA A 26 -2.68 -2.52 -2.88
C ALA A 26 -3.24 -2.26 -4.29
N LEU A 27 -4.11 -3.14 -4.80
CA LEU A 27 -4.81 -2.91 -6.08
C LEU A 27 -5.72 -1.69 -6.02
N ALA A 28 -6.49 -1.54 -4.93
CA ALA A 28 -7.32 -0.36 -4.71
C ALA A 28 -6.47 0.92 -4.66
N HIS A 29 -5.32 0.87 -3.97
CA HIS A 29 -4.40 1.99 -3.89
C HIS A 29 -3.82 2.38 -5.26
N VAL A 30 -3.43 1.41 -6.08
CA VAL A 30 -3.00 1.65 -7.47
C VAL A 30 -4.14 2.24 -8.32
N ALA A 31 -5.37 1.73 -8.17
CA ALA A 31 -6.52 2.26 -8.89
C ALA A 31 -6.78 3.73 -8.54
N VAL A 32 -6.74 4.09 -7.26
CA VAL A 32 -6.91 5.48 -6.81
C VAL A 32 -5.77 6.36 -7.31
N LEU A 33 -4.50 5.89 -7.23
CA LEU A 33 -3.37 6.61 -7.85
C LEU A 33 -3.63 6.88 -9.34
N THR A 34 -4.14 5.88 -10.07
CA THR A 34 -4.44 6.05 -11.50
C THR A 34 -5.47 7.16 -11.72
N LEU A 35 -6.54 7.22 -10.92
CA LEU A 35 -7.54 8.29 -10.97
C LEU A 35 -6.94 9.66 -10.60
N GLU A 36 -6.05 9.71 -9.61
CA GLU A 36 -5.30 10.92 -9.23
C GLU A 36 -4.45 11.43 -10.40
N PHE A 37 -3.76 10.56 -11.13
CA PHE A 37 -2.97 10.94 -12.30
C PHE A 37 -3.84 11.38 -13.49
N VAL A 38 -5.00 10.76 -13.70
CA VAL A 38 -5.96 11.21 -14.73
C VAL A 38 -6.46 12.61 -14.42
N THR A 39 -6.88 12.87 -13.17
CA THR A 39 -7.38 14.18 -12.75
C THR A 39 -6.25 15.23 -12.74
N ALA A 40 -5.04 14.87 -12.33
CA ALA A 40 -3.86 15.74 -12.44
C ALA A 40 -3.57 16.11 -13.91
N GLY A 41 -3.65 15.15 -14.84
CA GLY A 41 -3.50 15.41 -16.27
C GLY A 41 -4.54 16.39 -16.82
N GLN A 42 -5.78 16.29 -16.36
CA GLN A 42 -6.85 17.25 -16.67
C GLN A 42 -6.52 18.65 -16.12
N LEU A 43 -6.06 18.75 -14.88
CA LEU A 43 -5.65 20.02 -14.27
C LEU A 43 -4.48 20.68 -15.04
N MET A 44 -3.48 19.89 -15.46
CA MET A 44 -2.38 20.40 -16.30
C MET A 44 -2.87 20.92 -17.65
N SER A 45 -3.92 20.31 -18.17
CA SER A 45 -4.62 20.71 -19.40
C SER A 45 -5.63 21.85 -19.18
N GLN A 46 -5.53 22.59 -18.07
CA GLN A 46 -6.38 23.73 -17.70
C GLN A 46 -7.87 23.38 -17.46
N ASN A 47 -8.20 22.10 -17.30
CA ASN A 47 -9.55 21.68 -16.91
C ASN A 47 -9.69 21.70 -15.37
N PHE A 48 -9.86 22.90 -14.82
CA PHE A 48 -9.95 23.09 -13.37
C PHE A 48 -11.21 22.50 -12.71
N ALA A 49 -12.21 22.10 -13.50
CA ALA A 49 -13.37 21.37 -12.97
C ALA A 49 -12.97 20.02 -12.33
N ALA A 50 -11.83 19.45 -12.73
CA ALA A 50 -11.27 18.22 -12.15
C ALA A 50 -10.75 18.40 -10.72
N MET A 51 -10.62 19.63 -10.21
CA MET A 51 -10.01 19.90 -8.89
C MET A 51 -10.81 19.28 -7.74
N SER A 52 -12.15 19.29 -7.82
CA SER A 52 -12.99 18.63 -6.81
C SER A 52 -12.77 17.11 -6.80
N ALA A 53 -12.61 16.50 -7.98
CA ALA A 53 -12.36 15.07 -8.09
C ALA A 53 -10.97 14.71 -7.59
N HIS A 54 -9.95 15.50 -7.93
CA HIS A 54 -8.58 15.31 -7.47
C HIS A 54 -8.45 15.44 -5.94
N SER A 55 -9.03 16.50 -5.36
CA SER A 55 -9.01 16.67 -3.89
C SER A 55 -9.77 15.56 -3.14
N THR A 56 -10.90 15.10 -3.69
CA THR A 56 -11.63 13.95 -3.13
C THR A 56 -10.85 12.65 -3.28
N GLY A 57 -10.24 12.43 -4.44
CA GLY A 57 -9.42 11.26 -4.71
C GLY A 57 -8.19 11.21 -3.80
N ALA A 58 -7.57 12.35 -3.50
CA ALA A 58 -6.51 12.45 -2.50
C ALA A 58 -6.97 11.99 -1.11
N LEU A 59 -8.21 12.29 -0.66
CA LEU A 59 -8.73 11.74 0.60
C LEU A 59 -8.89 10.21 0.53
N VAL A 60 -9.47 9.71 -0.57
CA VAL A 60 -9.65 8.26 -0.80
C VAL A 60 -8.30 7.54 -0.86
N LEU A 61 -7.27 8.19 -1.39
CA LEU A 61 -5.89 7.70 -1.45
C LEU A 61 -5.35 7.42 -0.03
N HIS A 62 -5.59 8.31 0.93
CA HIS A 62 -5.15 8.10 2.33
C HIS A 62 -5.85 6.90 2.96
N VAL A 63 -7.15 6.71 2.67
CA VAL A 63 -7.90 5.54 3.15
C VAL A 63 -7.32 4.25 2.55
N ALA A 64 -7.09 4.22 1.24
CA ALA A 64 -6.49 3.06 0.57
C ALA A 64 -5.08 2.75 1.10
N ALA A 65 -4.25 3.77 1.31
CA ALA A 65 -2.92 3.65 1.90
C ALA A 65 -2.98 3.10 3.34
N GLY A 66 -3.91 3.58 4.16
CA GLY A 66 -4.15 3.08 5.52
C GLY A 66 -4.58 1.62 5.54
N LEU A 67 -5.52 1.24 4.67
CA LEU A 67 -5.96 -0.15 4.51
C LEU A 67 -4.80 -1.06 4.07
N GLN A 68 -3.97 -0.60 3.12
CA GLN A 68 -2.79 -1.34 2.69
C GLN A 68 -1.81 -1.55 3.84
N LEU A 69 -1.54 -0.51 4.64
CA LEU A 69 -0.67 -0.60 5.81
C LEU A 69 -1.22 -1.58 6.85
N VAL A 70 -2.51 -1.49 7.19
CA VAL A 70 -3.15 -2.43 8.13
C VAL A 70 -3.03 -3.86 7.63
N ALA A 71 -3.34 -4.12 6.35
CA ALA A 71 -3.22 -5.46 5.76
C ALA A 71 -1.77 -5.97 5.78
N ALA A 72 -0.79 -5.11 5.50
CA ALA A 72 0.63 -5.46 5.56
C ALA A 72 1.09 -5.79 6.99
N VAL A 73 0.60 -5.05 8.00
CA VAL A 73 0.84 -5.34 9.42
C VAL A 73 0.22 -6.67 9.82
N LEU A 74 -1.04 -6.92 9.44
CA LEU A 74 -1.73 -8.18 9.74
C LEU A 74 -1.05 -9.39 9.08
N LEU A 75 -0.47 -9.22 7.89
CA LEU A 75 0.31 -10.25 7.23
C LEU A 75 1.66 -10.51 7.94
N TRP A 76 2.29 -9.47 8.50
CA TRP A 76 3.59 -9.59 9.16
C TRP A 76 3.51 -10.18 10.58
N ARG A 77 2.48 -9.84 11.36
CA ARG A 77 2.34 -10.20 12.80
C ARG A 77 2.40 -11.71 13.12
N PRO A 78 1.71 -12.63 12.39
CA PRO A 78 1.58 -14.02 12.81
C PRO A 78 2.85 -14.89 12.61
N GLY A 79 3.87 -14.40 11.91
CA GLY A 79 5.04 -15.23 11.55
C GLY A 79 6.35 -14.51 11.23
N ARG A 80 6.46 -13.19 11.49
CA ARG A 80 7.67 -12.36 11.25
C ARG A 80 8.34 -12.63 9.90
N GLY A 81 7.53 -12.88 8.85
CA GLY A 81 8.01 -12.89 7.47
C GLY A 81 8.65 -11.55 7.11
N SER A 82 9.09 -11.38 5.86
CA SER A 82 9.75 -10.13 5.46
C SER A 82 8.95 -8.90 5.90
N PRO A 83 9.51 -7.97 6.70
CA PRO A 83 8.82 -6.75 7.12
C PRO A 83 8.67 -5.75 5.98
N LEU A 84 9.26 -6.02 4.81
CA LEU A 84 9.36 -5.07 3.72
C LEU A 84 8.00 -4.56 3.22
N PRO A 85 6.94 -5.38 3.01
CA PRO A 85 5.64 -4.84 2.60
C PRO A 85 5.03 -3.88 3.63
N MET A 86 5.26 -4.15 4.92
CA MET A 86 4.83 -3.25 6.01
C MET A 86 5.60 -1.94 5.98
N VAL A 87 6.94 -1.99 5.89
CA VAL A 87 7.79 -0.79 5.85
C VAL A 87 7.47 0.08 4.62
N LEU A 88 7.35 -0.53 3.44
CA LEU A 88 7.01 0.19 2.21
C LEU A 88 5.60 0.79 2.28
N SER A 89 4.63 0.08 2.86
CA SER A 89 3.27 0.61 3.06
C SER A 89 3.24 1.76 4.07
N ALA A 90 4.05 1.70 5.12
CA ALA A 90 4.18 2.79 6.09
C ALA A 90 4.81 4.03 5.45
N ALA A 91 5.87 3.84 4.65
CA ALA A 91 6.48 4.91 3.87
C ALA A 91 5.49 5.53 2.87
N ALA A 92 4.71 4.71 2.15
CA ALA A 92 3.68 5.18 1.24
C ALA A 92 2.58 5.98 1.97
N PHE A 93 2.12 5.49 3.13
CA PHE A 93 1.12 6.19 3.94
C PHE A 93 1.63 7.56 4.41
N ALA A 94 2.85 7.63 4.96
CA ALA A 94 3.46 8.90 5.37
C ALA A 94 3.67 9.86 4.19
N LEU A 95 4.15 9.34 3.05
CA LEU A 95 4.35 10.13 1.84
C LEU A 95 3.03 10.66 1.27
N GLY A 96 1.91 9.95 1.44
CA GLY A 96 0.57 10.44 1.11
C GLY A 96 0.20 11.74 1.85
N PHE A 97 0.50 11.85 3.14
CA PHE A 97 0.27 13.10 3.88
C PHE A 97 1.18 14.23 3.41
N ALA A 98 2.45 13.92 3.11
CA ALA A 98 3.34 14.90 2.50
C ALA A 98 2.83 15.36 1.12
N GLN A 99 2.24 14.45 0.32
CA GLN A 99 1.59 14.78 -0.94
C GLN A 99 0.41 15.74 -0.76
N ALA A 100 -0.45 15.51 0.23
CA ALA A 100 -1.56 16.42 0.55
C ALA A 100 -1.05 17.83 0.90
N TYR A 101 0.03 17.92 1.68
CA TYR A 101 0.67 19.19 1.99
C TYR A 101 1.23 19.86 0.74
N PHE A 102 2.02 19.17 -0.08
CA PHE A 102 2.60 19.75 -1.30
C PHE A 102 1.54 20.18 -2.30
N GLY A 103 0.48 19.38 -2.48
CA GLY A 103 -0.61 19.68 -3.41
C GLY A 103 -1.42 20.89 -2.96
N SER A 104 -1.78 20.97 -1.68
CA SER A 104 -2.56 22.10 -1.12
C SER A 104 -1.81 23.43 -1.15
N HIS A 105 -0.47 23.41 -1.19
CA HIS A 105 0.38 24.61 -1.26
C HIS A 105 0.90 24.91 -2.67
N GLY A 106 0.44 24.20 -3.70
CA GLY A 106 0.88 24.42 -5.08
C GLY A 106 2.36 24.11 -5.33
N MET A 107 3.00 23.31 -4.48
CA MET A 107 4.42 22.98 -4.55
C MET A 107 4.70 21.88 -5.59
N LEU A 108 4.37 22.13 -6.85
CA LEU A 108 4.41 21.12 -7.92
C LEU A 108 5.78 20.45 -8.10
N GLY A 109 6.87 21.20 -7.87
CA GLY A 109 8.24 20.67 -7.93
C GLY A 109 8.54 19.60 -6.88
N LEU A 110 7.80 19.56 -5.77
CA LEU A 110 7.86 18.46 -4.79
C LEU A 110 6.72 17.47 -5.00
N HIS A 111 5.52 17.98 -5.32
CA HIS A 111 4.32 17.16 -5.47
C HIS A 111 4.51 16.09 -6.54
N VAL A 112 4.95 16.46 -7.75
CA VAL A 112 5.07 15.51 -8.88
C VAL A 112 6.13 14.43 -8.64
N PRO A 113 7.38 14.75 -8.23
CA PRO A 113 8.37 13.70 -7.96
C PRO A 113 7.97 12.78 -6.80
N ALA A 114 7.34 13.32 -5.74
CA ALA A 114 6.88 12.50 -4.63
C ALA A 114 5.65 11.64 -5.00
N ALA A 115 4.79 12.09 -5.93
CA ALA A 115 3.73 11.25 -6.50
C ALA A 115 4.33 10.04 -7.24
N LEU A 116 5.39 10.25 -8.03
CA LEU A 116 6.11 9.15 -8.69
C LEU A 116 6.73 8.18 -7.68
N ALA A 117 7.37 8.69 -6.63
CA ALA A 117 7.91 7.86 -5.55
C ALA A 117 6.81 7.03 -4.86
N LEU A 118 5.64 7.64 -4.63
CA LEU A 118 4.48 6.93 -4.08
C LEU A 118 4.01 5.79 -4.98
N VAL A 119 3.91 6.01 -6.30
CA VAL A 119 3.62 4.94 -7.28
C VAL A 119 4.62 3.79 -7.16
N VAL A 120 5.92 4.09 -7.10
CA VAL A 120 6.97 3.07 -6.96
C VAL A 120 6.78 2.26 -5.69
N LEU A 121 6.55 2.91 -4.54
CA LEU A 121 6.33 2.21 -3.26
C LEU A 121 5.13 1.27 -3.32
N VAL A 122 4.00 1.75 -3.85
CA VAL A 122 2.74 0.99 -3.90
C VAL A 122 2.83 -0.18 -4.88
N VAL A 123 3.37 0.05 -6.08
CA VAL A 123 3.59 -1.01 -7.08
C VAL A 123 4.59 -2.04 -6.56
N TRP A 124 5.61 -1.61 -5.80
CA TRP A 124 6.54 -2.55 -5.18
C TRP A 124 5.83 -3.45 -4.17
N VAL A 125 5.00 -2.90 -3.28
CA VAL A 125 4.18 -3.71 -2.35
C VAL A 125 3.29 -4.70 -3.12
N LEU A 126 2.62 -4.24 -4.18
CA LEU A 126 1.79 -5.09 -5.03
C LEU A 126 2.61 -6.24 -5.64
N ALA A 127 3.77 -5.93 -6.24
CA ALA A 127 4.66 -6.95 -6.81
C ALA A 127 5.13 -7.96 -5.76
N LEU A 128 5.47 -7.52 -4.54
CA LEU A 128 5.86 -8.41 -3.44
C LEU A 128 4.72 -9.34 -3.02
N ALA A 129 3.48 -8.86 -3.04
CA ALA A 129 2.30 -9.65 -2.69
C ALA A 129 2.00 -10.78 -3.72
N TRP A 130 2.55 -10.69 -4.94
CA TRP A 130 2.42 -11.71 -5.98
C TRP A 130 3.67 -12.58 -6.15
N THR A 131 4.86 -12.06 -5.85
CA THR A 131 6.14 -12.77 -6.11
C THR A 131 6.67 -13.58 -4.93
N ARG A 132 6.36 -13.21 -3.67
CA ARG A 132 6.91 -13.89 -2.50
C ARG A 132 6.17 -15.15 -2.06
N GLN A 133 5.44 -15.80 -2.97
CA GLN A 133 4.81 -17.10 -2.73
C GLN A 133 5.65 -18.24 -3.32
N GLY A 134 6.58 -18.75 -2.51
CA GLY A 134 7.22 -20.03 -2.78
C GLY A 134 7.62 -20.67 -1.45
N PRO A 135 7.01 -21.81 -1.05
CA PRO A 135 7.63 -22.67 -0.07
C PRO A 135 9.02 -23.04 -0.59
N ALA A 136 10.04 -22.90 0.26
CA ALA A 136 11.29 -23.62 0.08
C ALA A 136 10.91 -25.09 -0.13
N ARG A 137 11.02 -25.58 -1.37
CA ARG A 137 10.93 -27.01 -1.62
C ARG A 137 12.08 -27.63 -0.84
N SER A 138 11.77 -28.24 0.29
CA SER A 138 12.64 -29.24 0.89
C SER A 138 12.80 -30.33 -0.17
N ARG A 139 13.91 -30.28 -0.91
CA ARG A 139 14.31 -31.39 -1.78
C ARG A 139 14.69 -32.56 -0.86
N PRO A 140 14.28 -33.79 -1.22
CA PRO A 140 14.70 -35.01 -0.52
C PRO A 140 16.21 -35.21 -0.60
#